data_AF-A0A6P2A6T2-F1
#
_entry.id   AF-A0A6P2A6T2-F1
#
_cell.length_a   1.000
_cell.length_b   1.000
_cell.length_c   1.000
_cell.angle_alpha   90.00
_cell.angle_beta   90.00
_cell.angle_gamma   90.00
#
_symmetry.space_group_name_H-M   'P 1'
#
loop_
_entity.id
_entity.type
_entity.pdbx_description
1 polymer ?
#
loop_
_entity_poly.entity_id
_entity_poly.type
_entity_poly.pdbx_seq_one_letter_code
_entity_poly.pdbx_strand_id
1 'polypeptide(L)'
;MNRIRTHYRNLQVREDASPEVIRGAWKELARKWDPDQNPERREHAERVSKVIAQSYRVLADPDLRREHDAWIRMQRAAAEASDPAPVEDGSAGEWIPAATAPASGRRPLGLTLIAMAWISAFALVWWLFDDYLDRREFPNRNLVVESGAMEELVLRRNHVGHYLAPGTINGEPVVFLLDTGATQVSVPAHLAEDLGLHAGTRGRAMTANGPVEIRQTRIGELALGPFVLESVRGHINPGMSSDQVLLGMSVLRHLEFAQRDGQLILNLPR
;
A
#
# COMPACT_ATOMS: atom_id res chain seq x y z
N MET A 1 -18.30 -16.71 15.87
CA MET A 1 -18.64 -15.72 14.84
C MET A 1 -17.60 -14.61 14.76
N ASN A 2 -16.88 -14.53 13.64
CA ASN A 2 -15.93 -13.45 13.36
C ASN A 2 -16.72 -12.20 12.91
N ARG A 3 -16.86 -11.19 13.77
CA ARG A 3 -17.63 -9.97 13.44
C ARG A 3 -16.82 -9.09 12.49
N ILE A 4 -17.35 -8.89 11.28
CA ILE A 4 -16.82 -7.97 10.26
C ILE A 4 -16.53 -6.60 10.89
N ARG A 5 -15.33 -6.05 10.64
CA ARG A 5 -14.95 -4.70 11.08
C ARG A 5 -15.48 -3.68 10.07
N THR A 6 -16.53 -2.95 10.44
CA THR A 6 -17.20 -1.95 9.59
C THR A 6 -16.80 -0.52 9.99
N HIS A 7 -17.00 0.46 9.10
CA HIS A 7 -16.76 1.88 9.44
C HIS A 7 -17.68 2.36 10.55
N TYR A 8 -18.90 1.80 10.66
CA TYR A 8 -19.83 2.05 11.77
C TYR A 8 -19.23 1.64 13.11
N ARG A 9 -18.57 0.48 13.17
CA ARG A 9 -17.94 -0.01 14.39
C ARG A 9 -16.74 0.84 14.80
N ASN A 10 -15.98 1.36 13.84
CA ASN A 10 -14.86 2.26 14.11
C ASN A 10 -15.33 3.60 14.70
N LEU A 11 -16.49 4.09 14.26
CA LEU A 11 -17.14 5.28 14.83
C LEU A 11 -18.04 4.97 16.04
N GLN A 12 -18.10 3.71 16.48
CA GLN A 12 -18.92 3.27 17.63
C GLN A 12 -20.42 3.61 17.49
N VAL A 13 -20.92 3.64 16.25
CA VAL A 13 -22.33 3.89 15.94
C VAL A 13 -22.99 2.67 15.31
N ARG A 14 -24.31 2.66 15.29
CA ARG A 14 -25.09 1.64 14.59
C ARG A 14 -25.12 1.90 13.08
N GLU A 15 -25.37 0.86 12.30
CA GLU A 15 -25.41 0.94 10.82
C GLU A 15 -26.60 1.76 10.30
N ASP A 16 -27.68 1.82 11.08
CA ASP A 16 -28.86 2.66 10.85
C ASP A 16 -28.69 4.12 11.34
N ALA A 17 -27.51 4.52 11.84
CA ALA A 17 -27.29 5.85 12.41
C ALA A 17 -27.54 6.97 11.37
N SER A 18 -28.23 8.02 11.78
CA SER A 18 -28.44 9.21 10.94
C SER A 18 -27.10 9.94 10.68
N PRO A 19 -27.00 10.75 9.61
CA PRO A 19 -25.79 11.54 9.33
C PRO A 19 -25.37 12.44 10.49
N GLU A 20 -26.33 12.95 11.27
CA GLU A 20 -26.10 13.78 12.45
C GLU A 20 -25.42 13.00 13.58
N VAL A 21 -25.87 11.77 13.83
CA VAL A 21 -25.28 10.87 14.83
C VAL A 21 -23.86 10.47 14.43
N ILE A 22 -23.63 10.16 13.14
CA ILE A 22 -22.30 9.86 12.59
C ILE A 22 -21.33 11.05 12.78
N ARG A 23 -21.80 12.25 12.46
CA ARG A 23 -21.02 13.50 12.64
C ARG A 23 -20.74 13.79 14.11
N GLY A 24 -21.71 13.57 15.00
CA GLY A 24 -21.55 13.74 16.44
C GLY A 24 -20.51 12.78 17.02
N ALA A 25 -20.62 11.48 16.69
CA ALA A 25 -19.69 10.45 17.14
C ALA A 25 -18.26 10.70 16.65
N TRP A 26 -18.09 11.12 15.38
CA TRP A 26 -16.78 11.51 14.86
C TRP A 26 -16.16 12.67 15.66
N LYS A 27 -16.92 13.73 15.97
CA LYS A 27 -16.43 14.88 16.75
C LYS A 27 -15.96 14.46 18.15
N GLU A 28 -16.74 13.60 18.82
CA GLU A 28 -16.40 13.12 20.15
C GLU A 28 -15.13 12.26 20.14
N LEU A 29 -15.03 11.34 19.19
CA LEU A 29 -13.88 10.45 19.04
C LEU A 29 -12.62 11.19 18.58
N ALA A 30 -12.75 12.17 17.68
CA ALA A 30 -11.64 13.00 17.23
C ALA A 30 -11.05 13.82 18.39
N ARG A 31 -11.90 14.38 19.26
CA ARG A 31 -11.44 15.07 20.47
C ARG A 31 -10.76 14.12 21.46
N LYS A 32 -11.33 12.92 21.64
CA LYS A 32 -10.80 11.91 22.57
C LYS A 32 -9.43 11.38 22.13
N TRP A 33 -9.23 11.19 20.83
CA TRP A 33 -8.03 10.62 20.24
C TRP A 33 -7.16 11.66 19.52
N ASP A 34 -7.29 12.92 19.92
CA ASP A 34 -6.42 13.99 19.44
C ASP A 34 -4.96 13.71 19.91
N PRO A 35 -3.98 13.58 19.00
CA PRO A 35 -2.60 13.27 19.36
C PRO A 35 -1.94 14.30 20.27
N ASP A 36 -2.36 15.57 20.19
CA ASP A 36 -1.81 16.65 21.00
C ASP A 36 -2.41 16.67 22.40
N GLN A 37 -3.64 16.17 22.57
CA GLN A 37 -4.23 15.93 23.89
C GLN A 37 -3.83 14.58 24.51
N ASN A 38 -3.16 13.70 23.76
CA ASN A 38 -2.72 12.37 24.22
C ASN A 38 -1.20 12.16 24.06
N PRO A 39 -0.35 13.01 24.69
CA PRO A 39 1.10 12.99 24.46
C PRO A 39 1.78 11.67 24.85
N GLU A 40 1.33 10.99 25.92
CA GLU A 40 1.90 9.71 26.36
C GLU A 40 1.57 8.52 25.44
N ARG A 41 0.50 8.63 24.65
CA ARG A 41 0.05 7.59 23.72
C ARG A 41 -0.14 8.16 22.31
N ARG A 42 0.73 9.10 21.94
CA ARG A 42 0.61 9.88 20.70
C ARG A 42 0.51 9.00 19.46
N GLU A 43 1.41 8.04 19.30
CA GLU A 43 1.39 7.14 18.14
C GLU A 43 0.10 6.29 18.06
N HIS A 44 -0.41 5.84 19.21
CA HIS A 44 -1.66 5.08 19.25
C HIS A 44 -2.85 5.98 18.91
N ALA A 45 -2.87 7.21 19.44
CA ALA A 45 -3.87 8.22 19.12
C ALA A 45 -3.83 8.58 17.62
N GLU A 46 -2.66 8.71 17.01
CA GLU A 46 -2.50 8.94 15.57
C GLU A 46 -3.06 7.78 14.72
N ARG A 47 -2.74 6.53 15.08
CA ARG A 47 -3.29 5.35 14.38
C ARG A 47 -4.81 5.30 14.48
N VAL A 48 -5.37 5.55 15.66
CA VAL A 48 -6.82 5.52 15.91
C VAL A 48 -7.50 6.70 15.21
N SER A 49 -6.90 7.89 15.25
CA SER A 49 -7.39 9.11 14.58
C SER A 49 -7.49 8.94 13.07
N LYS A 50 -6.49 8.33 12.42
CA LYS A 50 -6.53 7.98 10.98
C LYS A 50 -7.73 7.08 10.64
N VAL A 51 -7.97 6.03 11.44
CA VAL A 51 -9.10 5.10 11.24
C VAL A 51 -10.45 5.78 11.44
N ILE A 52 -10.57 6.66 12.43
CA ILE A 52 -11.78 7.46 12.70
C ILE A 52 -12.06 8.42 11.54
N ALA A 53 -11.04 9.15 11.06
CA ALA A 53 -11.17 10.11 9.97
C ALA A 53 -11.57 9.43 8.65
N GLN A 54 -10.94 8.29 8.31
CA GLN A 54 -11.29 7.51 7.13
C GLN A 54 -12.73 6.98 7.22
N SER A 55 -13.13 6.48 8.39
CA SER A 55 -14.49 5.95 8.59
C SER A 55 -15.56 7.03 8.47
N TYR A 56 -15.28 8.24 8.98
CA TYR A 56 -16.18 9.38 8.79
C TYR A 56 -16.27 9.80 7.31
N ARG A 57 -15.16 9.84 6.57
CA ARG A 57 -15.17 10.19 5.14
C ARG A 57 -16.11 9.29 4.33
N VAL A 58 -16.07 7.98 4.57
CA VAL A 58 -16.93 7.00 3.89
C VAL A 58 -18.39 7.14 4.33
N LEU A 59 -18.65 7.36 5.61
CA LEU A 59 -20.02 7.39 6.14
C LEU A 59 -20.73 8.75 6.02
N ALA A 60 -19.99 9.83 5.83
CA ALA A 60 -20.53 11.18 5.64
C ALA A 60 -20.99 11.44 4.20
N ASP A 61 -20.40 10.74 3.23
CA ASP A 61 -20.78 10.82 1.82
C ASP A 61 -21.91 9.80 1.51
N PRO A 62 -23.07 10.23 0.99
CA PRO A 62 -24.21 9.33 0.74
C PRO A 62 -23.94 8.20 -0.26
N ASP A 63 -23.10 8.44 -1.27
CA ASP A 63 -22.78 7.46 -2.30
C ASP A 63 -21.81 6.41 -1.75
N LEU A 64 -20.73 6.86 -1.10
CA LEU A 64 -19.76 5.96 -0.47
C LEU A 64 -20.39 5.15 0.69
N ARG A 65 -21.30 5.77 1.45
CA ARG A 65 -22.06 5.08 2.50
C ARG A 65 -22.95 3.99 1.91
N ARG A 66 -23.66 4.27 0.82
CA ARG A 66 -24.50 3.28 0.13
C ARG A 66 -23.71 2.09 -0.38
N GLU A 67 -22.53 2.34 -0.96
CA GLU A 67 -21.62 1.28 -1.42
C GLU A 67 -21.10 0.46 -0.24
N HIS A 68 -20.75 1.11 0.87
CA HIS A 68 -20.35 0.42 2.10
C HIS A 68 -21.49 -0.44 2.68
N ASP A 69 -22.71 0.08 2.73
CA ASP A 69 -23.89 -0.64 3.20
C ASP A 69 -24.22 -1.85 2.31
N ALA A 70 -24.06 -1.70 1.00
CA ALA A 70 -24.19 -2.80 0.05
C ALA A 70 -23.13 -3.87 0.32
N TRP A 71 -21.88 -3.48 0.54
CA TRP A 71 -20.80 -4.40 0.90
C TRP A 71 -21.05 -5.13 2.23
N ILE A 72 -21.53 -4.45 3.28
CA ILE A 72 -21.87 -5.09 4.57
C ILE A 72 -22.97 -6.14 4.39
N ARG A 73 -24.04 -5.81 3.65
CA ARG A 73 -25.14 -6.75 3.37
C ARG A 73 -24.63 -7.98 2.61
N MET A 74 -23.76 -7.77 1.62
CA MET A 74 -23.14 -8.87 0.87
C MET A 74 -22.29 -9.76 1.77
N GLN A 75 -21.47 -9.18 2.65
CA GLN A 75 -20.60 -9.94 3.54
C GLN A 75 -21.38 -10.71 4.62
N ARG A 76 -22.46 -10.14 5.16
CA ARG A 76 -23.33 -10.87 6.10
C ARG A 76 -24.07 -12.01 5.42
N ALA A 77 -24.63 -11.77 4.23
CA ALA A 77 -25.28 -12.82 3.45
C ALA A 77 -24.30 -13.96 3.10
N ALA A 78 -23.04 -13.62 2.78
CA ALA A 78 -21.99 -14.61 2.56
C ALA A 78 -21.63 -15.39 3.81
N ALA A 79 -21.52 -14.74 4.98
CA ALA A 79 -21.24 -15.38 6.26
C ALA A 79 -22.38 -16.31 6.71
N GLU A 80 -23.63 -15.88 6.55
CA GLU A 80 -24.85 -16.63 6.89
C GLU A 80 -25.04 -17.84 5.94
N ALA A 81 -24.59 -17.72 4.68
CA ALA A 81 -24.54 -18.83 3.74
C ALA A 81 -23.42 -19.86 4.03
N SER A 82 -22.45 -19.51 4.89
CA SER A 82 -21.27 -20.31 5.19
C SER A 82 -21.37 -21.10 6.51
N ASP A 83 -22.40 -20.85 7.33
CA ASP A 83 -22.61 -21.49 8.63
C ASP A 83 -23.87 -22.40 8.52
N PRO A 84 -23.73 -23.73 8.32
CA PRO A 84 -24.89 -24.59 8.21
C PRO A 84 -25.56 -24.72 9.58
N ALA A 85 -26.86 -24.40 9.65
CA ALA A 85 -27.68 -24.66 10.83
C ALA A 85 -27.58 -26.14 11.24
N PRO A 86 -27.62 -26.48 12.54
CA PRO A 86 -27.54 -27.86 13.00
C PRO A 86 -28.69 -28.68 12.40
N VAL A 87 -28.35 -29.79 11.75
CA VAL A 87 -29.32 -30.77 11.25
C VAL A 87 -29.72 -31.64 12.44
N GLU A 88 -30.92 -31.42 12.99
CA GLU A 88 -31.56 -32.38 13.91
C GLU A 88 -32.09 -33.58 13.12
N ASP A 89 -31.65 -34.77 13.55
CA ASP A 89 -32.12 -36.08 13.14
C ASP A 89 -33.59 -36.28 13.55
N GLY A 90 -34.41 -36.75 12.61
CA GLY A 90 -35.82 -36.99 12.80
C GLY A 90 -36.14 -38.44 13.14
N SER A 91 -36.98 -38.65 14.15
CA SER A 91 -37.90 -39.79 14.15
C SER A 91 -39.30 -39.39 14.64
N ALA A 92 -40.21 -39.39 13.66
CA ALA A 92 -41.64 -39.66 13.62
C ALA A 92 -42.56 -39.41 14.85
N GLY A 93 -43.60 -38.61 14.61
CA GLY A 93 -44.89 -38.68 15.32
C GLY A 93 -45.92 -37.62 14.88
N GLU A 94 -46.90 -38.04 14.07
CA GLU A 94 -48.27 -37.50 13.93
C GLU A 94 -48.60 -36.20 13.13
N TRP A 95 -49.67 -36.29 12.34
CA TRP A 95 -50.15 -35.37 11.27
C TRP A 95 -51.07 -34.23 11.74
N ILE A 96 -50.89 -33.00 11.19
CA ILE A 96 -51.95 -31.98 10.98
C ILE A 96 -51.61 -31.15 9.71
N PRO A 97 -52.52 -30.89 8.75
CA PRO A 97 -52.20 -30.10 7.57
C PRO A 97 -52.44 -28.60 7.81
N ALA A 98 -51.46 -27.75 7.50
CA ALA A 98 -51.71 -26.36 7.14
C ALA A 98 -50.58 -25.80 6.26
N ALA A 99 -50.96 -25.47 5.02
CA ALA A 99 -50.42 -24.41 4.18
C ALA A 99 -48.93 -24.47 3.71
N THR A 100 -48.82 -24.73 2.40
CA THR A 100 -47.86 -24.18 1.41
C THR A 100 -46.40 -24.65 1.44
N ALA A 101 -46.03 -25.29 0.32
CA ALA A 101 -44.76 -25.91 -0.03
C ALA A 101 -43.50 -25.04 0.17
N PRO A 102 -42.39 -25.61 0.67
CA PRO A 102 -41.06 -25.17 0.29
C PRO A 102 -40.64 -25.88 -1.00
N ALA A 103 -40.42 -25.11 -2.07
CA ALA A 103 -39.86 -25.65 -3.29
C ALA A 103 -38.41 -26.10 -3.03
N SER A 104 -38.20 -27.40 -3.23
CA SER A 104 -36.95 -28.13 -3.22
C SER A 104 -35.86 -27.46 -4.08
N GLY A 105 -34.77 -27.01 -3.44
CA GLY A 105 -33.64 -27.90 -3.21
C GLY A 105 -33.04 -28.60 -4.43
N ARG A 106 -32.86 -27.91 -5.55
CA ARG A 106 -31.75 -28.17 -6.47
C ARG A 106 -31.03 -26.85 -6.71
N ARG A 107 -29.90 -26.62 -6.03
CA ARG A 107 -29.01 -25.50 -6.40
C ARG A 107 -28.66 -25.72 -7.87
N PRO A 108 -29.07 -24.86 -8.81
CA PRO A 108 -28.58 -25.01 -10.18
C PRO A 108 -27.09 -24.73 -10.07
N LEU A 109 -26.26 -25.75 -10.30
CA LEU A 109 -24.79 -25.63 -10.34
C LEU A 109 -24.34 -24.40 -11.14
N GLY A 110 -25.18 -23.93 -12.08
CA GLY A 110 -25.00 -22.68 -12.83
C GLY A 110 -24.91 -21.40 -11.99
N LEU A 111 -25.64 -21.21 -10.88
CA LEU A 111 -25.62 -19.92 -10.16
C LEU A 111 -24.35 -19.75 -9.31
N THR A 112 -23.88 -20.84 -8.70
CA THR A 112 -22.58 -20.88 -8.03
C THR A 112 -21.44 -20.65 -9.01
N LEU A 113 -21.56 -21.22 -10.22
CA LEU A 113 -20.61 -20.97 -11.30
C LEU A 113 -20.62 -19.49 -11.74
N ILE A 114 -21.79 -18.85 -11.82
CA ILE A 114 -21.90 -17.41 -12.17
C ILE A 114 -21.28 -16.51 -11.08
N ALA A 115 -21.54 -16.79 -9.81
CA ALA A 115 -20.95 -16.01 -8.71
C ALA A 115 -19.42 -16.18 -8.64
N MET A 116 -18.91 -17.40 -8.82
CA MET A 116 -17.46 -17.64 -8.94
C MET A 116 -16.89 -16.94 -10.17
N ALA A 117 -17.58 -16.97 -11.31
CA ALA A 117 -17.15 -16.27 -12.52
C ALA A 117 -17.04 -14.75 -12.31
N TRP A 118 -17.98 -14.13 -11.57
CA TRP A 118 -17.91 -12.70 -11.26
C TRP A 118 -16.81 -12.36 -10.24
N ILE A 119 -16.62 -13.16 -9.20
CA ILE A 119 -15.50 -12.98 -8.25
C ILE A 119 -14.17 -13.12 -9.00
N SER A 120 -14.03 -14.14 -9.85
CA SER A 120 -12.87 -14.31 -10.71
C SER A 120 -12.71 -13.14 -11.68
N ALA A 121 -13.79 -12.60 -12.25
CA ALA A 121 -13.74 -11.44 -13.14
C ALA A 121 -13.32 -10.16 -12.41
N PHE A 122 -13.80 -9.90 -11.19
CA PHE A 122 -13.38 -8.75 -10.39
C PHE A 122 -11.96 -8.91 -9.86
N ALA A 123 -11.57 -10.09 -9.41
CA ALA A 123 -10.19 -10.39 -9.06
C ALA A 123 -9.28 -10.22 -10.28
N LEU A 124 -9.73 -10.63 -11.47
CA LEU A 124 -9.03 -10.42 -12.72
C LEU A 124 -8.93 -8.93 -13.08
N VAL A 125 -10.01 -8.16 -12.97
CA VAL A 125 -9.99 -6.72 -13.23
C VAL A 125 -9.10 -5.98 -12.24
N TRP A 126 -9.19 -6.31 -10.94
CA TRP A 126 -8.28 -5.79 -9.91
C TRP A 126 -6.84 -6.13 -10.27
N TRP A 127 -6.55 -7.39 -10.57
CA TRP A 127 -5.22 -7.85 -10.94
C TRP A 127 -4.69 -7.16 -12.20
N LEU A 128 -5.54 -6.96 -13.21
CA LEU A 128 -5.21 -6.23 -14.43
C LEU A 128 -5.00 -4.73 -14.18
N PHE A 129 -5.75 -4.13 -13.25
CA PHE A 129 -5.71 -2.70 -12.95
C PHE A 129 -4.54 -2.33 -12.02
N ASP A 130 -4.26 -3.18 -11.04
CA ASP A 130 -3.07 -3.12 -10.17
C ASP A 130 -1.80 -3.20 -11.03
N ASP A 131 -1.75 -4.21 -11.92
CA ASP A 131 -0.69 -4.36 -12.90
C ASP A 131 -0.61 -3.16 -13.87
N TYR A 132 -1.74 -2.53 -14.23
CA TYR A 132 -1.76 -1.35 -15.09
C TYR A 132 -1.18 -0.10 -14.44
N LEU A 133 -1.54 0.17 -13.17
CA LEU A 133 -1.02 1.30 -12.41
C LEU A 133 0.48 1.13 -12.12
N ASP A 134 0.90 -0.06 -11.70
CA ASP A 134 2.30 -0.35 -11.40
C ASP A 134 3.19 -0.22 -12.64
N ARG A 135 2.72 -0.61 -13.83
CA ARG A 135 3.46 -0.41 -15.09
C ARG A 135 3.70 1.07 -15.42
N ARG A 136 2.79 1.96 -14.98
CA ARG A 136 2.89 3.41 -15.22
C ARG A 136 3.78 4.11 -14.21
N GLU A 137 3.87 3.59 -12.99
CA GLU A 137 4.72 4.15 -11.94
C GLU A 137 6.15 3.58 -12.02
N PHE A 138 6.29 2.27 -12.25
CA PHE A 138 7.56 1.55 -12.31
C PHE A 138 7.80 0.93 -13.71
N PRO A 139 8.05 1.74 -14.75
CA PRO A 139 8.26 1.23 -16.11
C PRO A 139 9.54 0.36 -16.25
N ASN A 140 10.40 0.38 -15.23
CA ASN A 140 11.72 -0.28 -15.17
C ASN A 140 11.75 -1.52 -14.26
N ARG A 141 10.60 -1.99 -13.77
CA ARG A 141 10.53 -3.15 -12.84
C ARG A 141 10.99 -4.47 -13.44
N ASN A 142 10.89 -4.62 -14.76
CA ASN A 142 11.30 -5.81 -15.51
C ASN A 142 12.68 -5.64 -16.16
N LEU A 143 13.54 -4.79 -15.62
CA LEU A 143 14.94 -4.75 -16.03
C LEU A 143 15.61 -6.04 -15.57
N VAL A 144 15.37 -7.11 -16.32
CA VAL A 144 16.18 -8.33 -16.30
C VAL A 144 17.52 -7.90 -16.86
N VAL A 145 18.56 -8.03 -16.05
CA VAL A 145 19.96 -7.90 -16.49
C VAL A 145 20.16 -8.98 -17.56
N GLU A 146 19.95 -8.63 -18.83
CA GLU A 146 20.18 -9.51 -19.95
C GLU A 146 21.66 -9.90 -19.89
N SER A 147 21.90 -11.13 -19.45
CA SER A 147 23.23 -11.68 -19.22
C SER A 147 23.90 -11.86 -20.59
N GLY A 148 24.49 -10.78 -21.10
CA GLY A 148 25.12 -10.75 -22.42
C GLY A 148 25.44 -9.36 -22.97
N ALA A 149 24.72 -8.31 -22.56
CA ALA A 149 24.99 -6.91 -22.96
C ALA A 149 25.50 -6.11 -21.74
N MET A 150 26.71 -6.44 -21.32
CA MET A 150 27.37 -5.83 -20.16
C MET A 150 27.65 -4.33 -20.41
N GLU A 151 27.49 -3.53 -19.36
CA GLU A 151 27.87 -2.10 -19.21
C GLU A 151 26.78 -1.02 -19.41
N GLU A 152 25.61 -1.33 -19.96
CA GLU A 152 24.57 -0.33 -20.23
C GLU A 152 23.27 -0.61 -19.46
N LEU A 153 22.74 0.41 -18.77
CA LEU A 153 21.44 0.38 -18.10
C LEU A 153 20.50 1.42 -18.72
N VAL A 154 19.43 0.95 -19.35
CA VAL A 154 18.45 1.80 -20.01
C VAL A 154 17.21 1.96 -19.13
N LEU A 155 16.96 3.19 -18.70
CA LEU A 155 15.83 3.56 -17.86
C LEU A 155 14.78 4.32 -18.67
N ARG A 156 13.52 3.90 -18.52
CA ARG A 156 12.36 4.63 -19.02
C ARG A 156 11.85 5.60 -17.96
N ARG A 157 11.41 6.76 -18.42
CA ARG A 157 10.76 7.78 -17.58
C ARG A 157 9.34 7.35 -17.23
N ASN A 158 8.90 7.56 -16.00
CA ASN A 158 7.51 7.35 -15.61
C ASN A 158 6.60 8.51 -16.07
N HIS A 159 5.30 8.40 -15.83
CA HIS A 159 4.33 9.42 -16.24
C HIS A 159 4.49 10.79 -15.54
N VAL A 160 5.09 10.82 -14.34
CA VAL A 160 5.39 12.05 -13.58
C VAL A 160 6.66 12.74 -14.10
N GLY A 161 7.49 12.01 -14.83
CA GLY A 161 8.72 12.52 -15.41
C GLY A 161 9.99 12.07 -14.69
N HIS A 162 9.88 11.17 -13.71
CA HIS A 162 10.99 10.65 -12.92
C HIS A 162 11.58 9.36 -13.50
N TYR A 163 12.85 9.10 -13.20
CA TYR A 163 13.51 7.83 -13.50
C TYR A 163 13.62 7.02 -12.21
N LEU A 164 12.83 5.96 -12.13
CA LEU A 164 12.86 5.00 -11.03
C LEU A 164 13.56 3.73 -11.50
N ALA A 165 14.50 3.22 -10.71
CA ALA A 165 15.26 2.03 -11.06
C ALA A 165 15.29 1.05 -9.88
N PRO A 166 14.99 -0.24 -10.10
CA PRO A 166 15.20 -1.25 -9.07
C PRO A 166 16.71 -1.44 -8.84
N GLY A 167 17.07 -1.76 -7.60
CA GLY A 167 18.44 -2.10 -7.24
C GLY A 167 18.50 -2.68 -5.83
N THR A 168 19.69 -2.77 -5.27
CA THR A 168 19.89 -3.27 -3.91
C THR A 168 20.81 -2.38 -3.08
N ILE A 169 20.59 -2.38 -1.78
CA ILE A 169 21.52 -1.83 -0.78
C ILE A 169 21.85 -2.96 0.19
N ASN A 170 23.14 -3.28 0.33
CA ASN A 170 23.61 -4.38 1.17
C ASN A 170 22.86 -5.71 0.90
N GLY A 171 22.51 -5.98 -0.35
CA GLY A 171 21.75 -7.16 -0.77
C GLY A 171 20.22 -7.05 -0.67
N GLU A 172 19.69 -6.06 0.04
CA GLU A 172 18.25 -5.86 0.22
C GLU A 172 17.64 -5.03 -0.93
N PRO A 173 16.47 -5.41 -1.47
CA PRO A 173 15.86 -4.76 -2.61
C PRO A 173 15.32 -3.37 -2.28
N VAL A 174 15.65 -2.39 -3.13
CA VAL A 174 15.16 -1.00 -3.02
C VAL A 174 14.79 -0.44 -4.38
N VAL A 175 14.02 0.64 -4.37
CA VAL A 175 13.76 1.45 -5.57
C VAL A 175 14.49 2.77 -5.47
N PHE A 176 15.38 3.01 -6.43
CA PHE A 176 16.11 4.26 -6.56
C PHE A 176 15.33 5.27 -7.40
N LEU A 177 15.18 6.48 -6.86
CA LEU A 177 14.78 7.65 -7.62
C LEU A 177 16.05 8.42 -8.00
N LEU A 178 16.33 8.54 -9.30
CA LEU A 178 17.47 9.32 -9.76
C LEU A 178 17.21 10.81 -9.52
N ASP A 179 18.08 11.44 -8.73
CA ASP A 179 18.00 12.84 -8.36
C ASP A 179 19.37 13.52 -8.52
N THR A 180 19.56 14.23 -9.64
CA THR A 180 20.78 15.00 -9.91
C THR A 180 20.94 16.22 -9.01
N GLY A 181 19.87 16.66 -8.32
CA GLY A 181 19.91 17.74 -7.34
C GLY A 181 20.45 17.29 -5.98
N ALA A 182 20.42 15.99 -5.70
CA ALA A 182 20.93 15.44 -4.45
C ALA A 182 22.46 15.28 -4.48
N THR A 183 23.15 15.77 -3.45
CA THR A 183 24.62 15.62 -3.36
C THR A 183 25.06 14.19 -3.02
N GLN A 184 24.24 13.46 -2.27
CA GLN A 184 24.53 12.12 -1.79
C GLN A 184 23.28 11.24 -1.86
N VAL A 185 23.45 9.93 -1.68
CA VAL A 185 22.30 9.03 -1.51
C VAL A 185 21.53 9.40 -0.24
N SER A 186 20.21 9.56 -0.36
CA SER A 186 19.31 9.84 0.77
C SER A 186 18.39 8.65 0.99
N VAL A 187 18.54 7.99 2.13
CA VAL A 187 17.76 6.81 2.52
C VAL A 187 16.70 7.21 3.54
N PRO A 188 15.42 6.84 3.37
CA PRO A 188 14.38 7.07 4.38
C PRO A 188 14.74 6.43 5.72
N ALA A 189 14.45 7.12 6.83
CA ALA A 189 14.83 6.62 8.16
C ALA A 189 14.20 5.28 8.53
N HIS A 190 12.97 4.99 8.07
CA HIS A 190 12.28 3.74 8.34
C HIS A 190 12.87 2.54 7.60
N LEU A 191 13.64 2.75 6.53
CA LEU A 191 14.33 1.67 5.80
C LEU A 191 15.75 1.41 6.33
N ALA A 192 16.30 2.31 7.15
CA ALA A 192 17.72 2.24 7.50
C ALA A 192 18.10 0.96 8.25
N GLU A 193 17.22 0.47 9.14
CA GLU A 193 17.47 -0.76 9.92
C GLU A 193 17.42 -2.01 9.03
N ASP A 194 16.38 -2.13 8.21
CA ASP A 194 16.20 -3.25 7.27
C ASP A 194 17.35 -3.33 6.26
N LEU A 195 17.87 -2.18 5.82
CA LEU A 195 19.01 -2.10 4.91
C LEU A 195 20.38 -2.24 5.59
N GLY A 196 20.42 -2.52 6.91
CA GLY A 196 21.67 -2.69 7.66
C GLY A 196 22.53 -1.42 7.74
N LEU A 197 21.92 -0.24 7.68
CA LEU A 197 22.61 1.05 7.69
C LEU A 197 22.76 1.57 9.12
N HIS A 198 23.97 2.01 9.46
CA HIS A 198 24.25 2.59 10.76
C HIS A 198 24.21 4.11 10.73
N ALA A 199 23.49 4.71 11.68
CA ALA A 199 23.38 6.15 11.84
C ALA A 199 24.64 6.76 12.47
N GLY A 200 25.47 7.41 11.66
CA GLY A 200 26.71 8.07 12.04
C GLY A 200 26.52 9.48 12.62
N THR A 201 27.31 10.46 12.18
CA THR A 201 27.25 11.83 12.71
C THR A 201 25.98 12.57 12.28
N ARG A 202 25.53 13.54 13.08
CA ARG A 202 24.44 14.44 12.68
C ARG A 202 24.92 15.35 11.55
N GLY A 203 24.03 15.67 10.62
CA GLY A 203 24.26 16.63 9.55
C GLY A 203 22.98 17.35 9.17
N ARG A 204 23.06 18.22 8.16
CA ARG A 204 21.92 18.88 7.56
C ARG A 204 21.92 18.65 6.05
N ALA A 205 20.76 18.36 5.50
CA ALA A 205 20.53 18.30 4.07
C ALA A 205 19.52 19.38 3.65
N MET A 206 19.70 19.94 2.47
CA MET A 206 18.72 20.83 1.85
C MET A 206 17.78 19.98 1.00
N THR A 207 16.48 20.08 1.26
CA THR A 207 15.43 19.39 0.50
C THR A 207 14.49 20.40 -0.13
N ALA A 208 13.59 19.93 -1.00
CA ALA A 208 12.54 20.77 -1.57
C ALA A 208 11.63 21.43 -0.51
N ASN A 209 11.45 20.77 0.64
CA ASN A 209 10.64 21.26 1.76
C ASN A 209 11.45 22.06 2.80
N GLY A 210 12.72 22.39 2.49
CA GLY A 210 13.62 23.12 3.37
C GLY A 210 14.72 22.25 4.00
N PRO A 211 15.48 22.80 4.96
CA PRO A 211 16.55 22.09 5.63
C PRO A 211 16.01 21.00 6.57
N VAL A 212 16.58 19.80 6.50
CA VAL A 212 16.23 18.66 7.37
C VAL A 212 17.48 18.16 8.09
N GLU A 213 17.32 17.76 9.36
CA GLU A 213 18.38 17.09 10.13
C GLU A 213 18.49 15.64 9.68
N ILE A 214 19.72 15.22 9.38
CA ILE A 214 20.02 13.90 8.83
C ILE A 214 21.11 13.21 9.65
N ARG A 215 21.24 11.89 9.47
CA ARG A 215 22.34 11.10 10.04
C ARG A 215 23.22 10.60 8.90
N GLN A 216 24.51 10.93 8.92
CA GLN A 216 25.46 10.45 7.92
C GLN A 216 25.57 8.92 8.00
N THR A 217 25.74 8.25 6.87
CA THR A 217 25.96 6.80 6.85
C THR A 217 26.89 6.41 5.71
N ARG A 218 27.38 5.17 5.76
CA ARG A 218 28.15 4.55 4.69
C ARG A 218 27.41 3.29 4.26
N ILE A 219 27.01 3.28 3.00
CA ILE A 219 26.39 2.13 2.38
C ILE A 219 27.52 1.17 2.01
N GLY A 220 27.44 -0.07 2.49
CA GLY A 220 28.48 -1.08 2.25
C GLY A 220 28.55 -1.44 0.77
N GLU A 221 27.40 -1.81 0.21
CA GLU A 221 27.21 -2.13 -1.21
C GLU A 221 25.93 -1.46 -1.73
N LEU A 222 26.01 -0.85 -2.90
CA LEU A 222 24.87 -0.34 -3.65
C LEU A 222 24.93 -0.91 -5.06
N ALA A 223 23.93 -1.71 -5.45
CA ALA A 223 23.81 -2.23 -6.80
C ALA A 223 22.66 -1.55 -7.56
N LEU A 224 22.94 -1.11 -8.78
CA LEU A 224 21.99 -0.51 -9.71
C LEU A 224 22.17 -1.15 -11.09
N GLY A 225 21.26 -2.07 -11.44
CA GLY A 225 21.43 -2.88 -12.66
C GLY A 225 22.79 -3.61 -12.66
N PRO A 226 23.65 -3.41 -13.68
CA PRO A 226 24.96 -4.04 -13.73
C PRO A 226 26.03 -3.33 -12.86
N PHE A 227 25.71 -2.17 -12.28
CA PHE A 227 26.70 -1.37 -11.55
C PHE A 227 26.67 -1.70 -10.08
N VAL A 228 27.81 -2.12 -9.52
CA VAL A 228 27.99 -2.34 -8.09
C VAL A 228 29.01 -1.34 -7.57
N LEU A 229 28.60 -0.53 -6.60
CA LEU A 229 29.46 0.43 -5.94
C LEU A 229 29.57 0.09 -4.47
N GLU A 230 30.81 0.01 -3.98
CA GLU A 230 31.08 -0.21 -2.57
C GLU A 230 31.32 1.09 -1.83
N SER A 231 31.06 1.08 -0.52
CA SER A 231 31.44 2.17 0.38
C SER A 231 30.88 3.54 -0.06
N VAL A 232 29.62 3.56 -0.49
CA VAL A 232 28.94 4.76 -0.99
C VAL A 232 28.59 5.69 0.16
N ARG A 233 28.87 6.99 -0.01
CA ARG A 233 28.42 8.02 0.94
C ARG A 233 26.94 8.28 0.78
N GLY A 234 26.23 8.24 1.90
CA GLY A 234 24.82 8.57 1.97
C GLY A 234 24.44 9.13 3.33
N HIS A 235 23.14 9.39 3.49
CA HIS A 235 22.58 9.79 4.76
C HIS A 235 21.18 9.21 4.96
N ILE A 236 20.81 9.09 6.22
CA ILE A 236 19.50 8.66 6.67
C ILE A 236 18.66 9.91 6.93
N ASN A 237 17.50 9.97 6.30
CA ASN A 237 16.63 11.14 6.26
C ASN A 237 15.25 10.83 6.89
N PRO A 238 14.94 11.36 8.07
CA PRO A 238 13.64 11.18 8.72
C PRO A 238 12.52 11.99 8.08
N GLY A 239 12.84 12.96 7.21
CA GLY A 239 11.85 13.78 6.49
C GLY A 239 11.29 13.13 5.23
N MET A 240 11.77 11.94 4.84
CA MET A 240 11.24 11.17 3.71
C MET A 240 10.16 10.21 4.18
N SER A 241 8.97 10.30 3.59
CA SER A 241 7.82 9.44 3.89
C SER A 241 7.58 8.33 2.87
N SER A 242 8.24 8.37 1.71
CA SER A 242 8.17 7.32 0.69
C SER A 242 9.24 6.25 0.90
N ASP A 243 9.03 5.08 0.30
CA ASP A 243 9.97 3.96 0.33
C ASP A 243 11.06 4.05 -0.76
N GLN A 244 11.15 5.18 -1.45
CA GLN A 244 12.13 5.41 -2.52
C GLN A 244 13.42 5.99 -1.94
N VAL A 245 14.57 5.46 -2.38
CA VAL A 245 15.88 5.99 -2.04
C VAL A 245 16.31 7.00 -3.09
N LEU A 246 16.72 8.21 -2.70
CA LEU A 246 17.22 9.19 -3.66
C LEU A 246 18.65 8.85 -4.03
N LEU A 247 18.91 8.65 -5.33
CA LEU A 247 20.22 8.39 -5.86
C LEU A 247 20.86 9.72 -6.30
N GLY A 248 21.75 10.24 -5.46
CA GLY A 248 22.43 11.51 -5.69
C GLY A 248 23.80 11.39 -6.35
N MET A 249 24.50 12.53 -6.43
CA MET A 249 25.80 12.70 -7.06
C MET A 249 26.95 11.92 -6.42
N SER A 250 26.78 11.34 -5.22
CA SER A 250 27.76 10.40 -4.68
C SER A 250 27.85 9.09 -5.47
N VAL A 251 26.79 8.74 -6.22
CA VAL A 251 26.76 7.61 -7.15
C VAL A 251 26.76 8.12 -8.58
N LEU A 252 25.83 9.04 -8.91
CA LEU A 252 25.58 9.48 -10.29
C LEU A 252 26.81 10.04 -11.00
N ARG A 253 27.77 10.66 -10.30
CA ARG A 253 29.01 11.18 -10.89
C ARG A 253 29.92 10.10 -11.49
N HIS A 254 29.74 8.84 -11.10
CA HIS A 254 30.53 7.70 -11.58
C HIS A 254 29.85 7.00 -12.76
N LEU A 255 28.74 7.56 -13.26
CA LEU A 255 28.00 7.07 -14.40
C LEU A 255 27.98 8.14 -15.49
N GLU A 256 28.06 7.72 -16.74
CA GLU A 256 27.81 8.57 -17.90
C GLU A 256 26.33 8.54 -18.26
N PHE A 257 25.78 9.69 -18.63
CA PHE A 257 24.37 9.85 -19.00
C PHE A 257 24.24 10.15 -20.49
N ALA A 258 23.42 9.38 -21.19
CA ALA A 258 22.94 9.72 -22.51
C ALA A 258 21.42 9.67 -22.54
N GLN A 259 20.78 10.68 -23.15
CA GLN A 259 19.33 10.70 -23.30
C GLN A 259 18.95 10.53 -24.77
N ARG A 260 18.13 9.53 -25.08
CA ARG A 260 17.61 9.25 -26.42
C ARG A 260 16.18 8.76 -26.33
N ASP A 261 15.30 9.29 -27.19
CA ASP A 261 13.92 8.80 -27.36
C ASP A 261 13.11 8.66 -26.06
N GLY A 262 13.30 9.60 -25.12
CA GLY A 262 12.62 9.58 -23.81
C GLY A 262 13.18 8.56 -22.80
N GLN A 263 14.28 7.88 -23.14
CA GLN A 263 15.02 6.97 -22.27
C GLN A 263 16.30 7.64 -21.75
N LEU A 264 16.71 7.24 -20.56
CA LEU A 264 17.98 7.59 -19.95
C LEU A 264 18.88 6.36 -19.96
N ILE A 265 20.01 6.48 -20.65
CA ILE A 265 21.05 5.47 -20.76
C ILE A 265 22.13 5.81 -19.74
N LEU A 266 22.49 4.82 -18.94
CA LEU A 266 23.56 4.90 -17.94
C LEU A 266 24.66 3.92 -18.30
N ASN A 267 25.90 4.38 -18.33
CA ASN A 267 27.09 3.57 -18.60
C ASN A 267 28.18 3.82 -17.55
N LEU A 268 29.11 2.87 -17.39
CA LEU A 268 30.38 3.18 -16.73
C LEU A 268 31.25 4.05 -17.65
N PRO A 269 31.98 5.03 -17.11
CA PRO A 269 32.96 5.78 -17.87
C PRO A 269 34.04 4.83 -18.40
N ARG A 270 34.41 5.00 -19.67
CA ARG A 270 35.46 4.22 -20.35
C ARG A 270 36.88 4.58 -19.88
#